data_AF-A0A8I0KIE8-F1
#
_entry.id   AF-A0A8I0KIE8-F1
#
_cell.length_a   1.000
_cell.length_b   1.000
_cell.length_c   1.000
_cell.angle_alpha   90.00
_cell.angle_beta   90.00
_cell.angle_gamma   90.00
#
_symmetry.space_group_name_H-M   'P 1'
#
loop_
_entity.id
_entity.type
_entity.pdbx_description
1 polymer ?
#
loop_
_entity_poly.entity_id
_entity_poly.type
_entity_poly.pdbx_seq_one_letter_code
_entity_poly.pdbx_strand_id
1 'polypeptide(L)'
;MTKNLKFKILIFSIFLMLNACGKDFFTFPSARDVPVDSQERIEKNIEEGRGVSFGNALGGGSGGVFDFASSNEMWRASVEVLDFVSFTNASYSGGILITDWFSGNDEDQNSNNRELKITVRFLSNEVRADGIKIIIHEKICLSSNGDCKIQKIKSEISNQIKLAILKKATIYKEENLTKSSKKVKKKRKGVKKNY
;
A
#
# COMPACT_ATOMS: atom_id res chain seq x y z
N MET A 1 29.91 -13.34 44.38
CA MET A 1 29.66 -12.06 45.09
C MET A 1 29.09 -10.94 44.21
N THR A 2 29.32 -10.92 42.89
CA THR A 2 28.93 -9.83 41.96
C THR A 2 27.43 -9.73 41.60
N LYS A 3 26.65 -10.82 41.71
CA LYS A 3 25.20 -10.82 41.41
C LYS A 3 24.39 -9.96 42.41
N ASN A 4 24.77 -9.98 43.69
CA ASN A 4 24.12 -9.17 44.72
C ASN A 4 24.43 -7.67 44.58
N LEU A 5 25.55 -7.31 43.95
CA LEU A 5 25.91 -5.91 43.69
C LEU A 5 25.05 -5.31 42.56
N LYS A 6 24.86 -6.05 41.46
CA LYS A 6 23.99 -5.62 40.35
C LYS A 6 22.53 -5.44 40.79
N PHE A 7 22.03 -6.32 41.66
CA PHE A 7 20.67 -6.22 42.20
C PHE A 7 20.48 -4.98 43.09
N LYS A 8 21.48 -4.65 43.92
CA LYS A 8 21.46 -3.43 44.74
C LYS A 8 21.52 -2.15 43.90
N ILE A 9 22.28 -2.14 42.80
CA ILE A 9 22.34 -0.99 41.86
C ILE A 9 20.99 -0.79 41.15
N LEU A 10 20.33 -1.88 40.74
CA LEU A 10 19.01 -1.81 40.11
C LEU A 10 17.96 -1.20 41.06
N ILE A 11 17.96 -1.62 42.33
CA ILE A 11 17.04 -1.11 43.35
C ILE A 11 17.31 0.38 43.65
N PHE A 12 18.58 0.78 43.73
CA PHE A 12 18.96 2.18 43.96
C PHE A 12 18.56 3.09 42.79
N SER A 13 18.69 2.60 41.55
CA SER A 13 18.24 3.32 40.35
C SER A 13 16.72 3.51 40.30
N ILE A 14 15.96 2.52 40.76
CA ILE A 14 14.48 2.61 40.87
C ILE A 14 14.08 3.62 41.94
N PHE A 15 14.80 3.67 43.07
CA PHE A 15 14.51 4.61 44.15
C PHE A 15 14.76 6.08 43.76
N LEU A 16 15.75 6.34 42.89
CA LEU A 16 16.02 7.67 42.35
C LEU A 16 14.89 8.16 41.40
N MET A 17 14.22 7.26 40.68
CA MET A 17 13.10 7.61 39.78
C MET A 17 11.81 7.95 40.52
N LEU A 18 11.62 7.46 41.76
CA LEU A 18 10.42 7.69 42.56
C LEU A 18 10.36 9.09 43.20
N ASN A 19 11.49 9.81 43.27
CA ASN A 19 11.56 11.17 43.83
C ASN A 19 11.46 12.27 42.76
N ALA A 20 11.31 11.92 41.49
CA ALA A 20 11.20 12.88 40.38
C ALA A 20 9.80 13.52 40.23
N CYS A 21 8.82 13.12 41.05
CA CYS A 21 7.48 13.70 41.03
C CYS A 21 7.39 14.88 42.01
N GLY A 22 7.84 16.06 41.57
CA GLY A 22 7.66 17.33 42.28
C GLY A 22 6.20 17.80 42.24
N LYS A 23 5.80 18.59 43.24
CA LYS A 23 4.45 19.18 43.39
C LYS A 23 4.00 20.09 42.22
N ASP A 24 4.91 20.46 41.33
CA ASP A 24 4.66 21.39 40.21
C ASP A 24 4.17 20.71 38.93
N PHE A 25 3.93 19.38 38.94
CA PHE A 25 3.47 18.67 37.74
C PHE A 25 1.98 18.91 37.40
N PHE A 26 1.17 19.39 38.35
CA PHE A 26 -0.27 19.61 38.17
C PHE A 26 -0.65 21.08 38.38
N THR A 27 -0.23 21.96 37.47
CA THR A 27 -0.84 23.29 37.34
C THR A 27 -1.95 23.23 36.30
N PHE A 28 -3.20 23.34 36.73
CA PHE A 28 -4.31 23.52 35.81
C PHE A 28 -4.32 24.97 35.29
N PRO A 29 -4.39 25.20 33.97
CA PRO A 29 -4.57 26.56 33.46
C PRO A 29 -5.92 27.12 33.94
N SER A 30 -5.96 28.42 34.23
CA SER A 30 -7.20 29.09 34.62
C SER A 30 -8.23 28.94 33.50
N ALA A 31 -9.52 28.78 33.85
CA ALA A 31 -10.61 28.65 32.87
C ALA A 31 -10.72 29.87 31.93
N ARG A 32 -10.10 31.00 32.29
CA ARG A 32 -9.99 32.21 31.47
C ARG A 32 -8.99 32.07 30.32
N ASP A 33 -7.97 31.23 30.48
CA ASP A 33 -6.88 31.07 29.52
C ASP A 33 -7.15 29.94 28.51
N VAL A 34 -8.24 29.19 28.69
CA VAL A 34 -8.65 28.12 27.78
C VAL A 34 -9.79 28.66 26.91
N PRO A 35 -9.60 28.78 25.59
CA PRO A 35 -10.65 29.31 24.72
C PRO A 35 -11.92 28.46 24.83
N VAL A 36 -13.10 29.06 24.74
CA VAL A 36 -14.37 28.31 24.83
C VAL A 36 -14.65 27.59 23.51
N ASP A 37 -14.24 28.20 22.40
CA ASP A 37 -14.44 27.64 21.06
C ASP A 37 -13.53 26.44 20.77
N SER A 38 -14.09 25.47 20.04
CA SER A 38 -13.41 24.22 19.72
C SER A 38 -12.22 24.39 18.75
N GLN A 39 -12.29 25.33 17.81
CA GLN A 39 -11.22 25.55 16.83
C GLN A 39 -10.03 26.26 17.45
N GLU A 40 -10.30 27.27 18.28
CA GLU A 40 -9.27 28.00 19.03
C GLU A 40 -8.50 27.07 20.00
N ARG A 41 -9.19 26.09 20.61
CA ARG A 41 -8.53 25.04 21.42
C ARG A 41 -7.59 24.18 20.61
N ILE A 42 -7.97 23.82 19.39
CA ILE A 42 -7.16 22.98 18.50
C ILE A 42 -5.91 23.74 18.08
N GLU A 43 -6.05 25.00 17.68
CA GLU A 43 -4.94 25.86 17.26
C GLU A 43 -3.95 26.08 18.39
N LYS A 44 -4.43 26.44 19.59
CA LYS A 44 -3.59 26.60 20.78
C LYS A 44 -2.85 25.31 21.15
N ASN A 45 -3.48 24.14 21.04
CA ASN A 45 -2.82 22.85 21.26
C ASN A 45 -1.75 22.51 20.22
N ILE A 46 -1.87 23.04 18.99
CA ILE A 46 -0.85 22.92 17.94
C ILE A 46 0.33 23.86 18.23
N GLU A 47 0.05 25.11 18.63
CA GLU A 47 1.08 26.10 19.00
C GLU A 47 1.86 25.68 20.25
N GLU A 48 1.17 25.21 21.29
CA GLU A 48 1.77 24.75 22.54
C GLU A 48 2.35 23.32 22.44
N GLY A 49 2.23 22.66 21.27
CA GLY A 49 2.76 21.31 21.04
C GLY A 49 2.08 20.21 21.88
N ARG A 50 0.90 20.49 22.45
CA ARG A 50 0.09 19.57 23.27
C ARG A 50 -0.72 18.56 22.45
N GLY A 51 -0.68 18.67 21.12
CA GLY A 51 -1.35 17.76 20.20
C GLY A 51 -0.64 16.40 20.10
N VAL A 52 -1.28 15.35 20.61
CA VAL A 52 -0.83 13.97 20.40
C VAL A 52 -1.28 13.52 19.02
N SER A 53 -0.44 13.72 17.99
CA SER A 53 -0.64 13.06 16.71
C SER A 53 -0.18 11.62 16.81
N PHE A 54 -1.06 10.68 16.44
CA PHE A 54 -0.80 9.23 16.45
C PHE A 54 0.48 8.81 15.70
N GLY A 55 1.04 9.69 14.84
CA GLY A 55 2.30 9.45 14.13
C GLY A 55 3.60 9.77 14.89
N ASN A 56 3.55 10.55 15.97
CA ASN A 56 4.77 10.97 16.70
C ASN A 56 4.97 10.28 18.06
N ALA A 57 3.92 9.74 18.68
CA ALA A 57 3.98 9.20 20.04
C ALA A 57 4.32 7.70 20.13
N LEU A 58 4.12 6.94 19.05
CA LEU A 58 4.45 5.52 18.97
C LEU A 58 5.23 5.30 17.69
N GLY A 59 6.54 5.05 17.82
CA GLY A 59 7.42 4.87 16.68
C GLY A 59 6.85 3.92 15.61
N GLY A 60 6.78 4.41 14.37
CA GLY A 60 6.98 3.62 13.16
C GLY A 60 6.11 2.38 12.94
N GLY A 61 4.85 2.37 13.35
CA GLY A 61 3.92 1.26 13.10
C GLY A 61 2.71 1.70 12.29
N SER A 62 2.74 1.46 10.98
CA SER A 62 1.66 1.64 10.02
C SER A 62 0.31 1.06 10.51
N GLY A 63 -0.56 1.91 11.03
CA GLY A 63 -1.94 1.58 11.40
C GLY A 63 -2.96 2.52 10.75
N GLY A 64 -2.68 3.00 9.54
CA GLY A 64 -3.70 3.65 8.71
C GLY A 64 -4.51 2.58 7.98
N VAL A 65 -5.81 2.81 7.81
CA VAL A 65 -6.68 2.03 6.92
C VAL A 65 -5.91 1.72 5.63
N PHE A 66 -5.46 0.46 5.49
CA PHE A 66 -4.77 0.00 4.30
C PHE A 66 -5.82 -0.13 3.22
N ASP A 67 -6.05 0.98 2.53
CA ASP A 67 -6.98 1.05 1.42
C ASP A 67 -6.32 0.28 0.25
N PHE A 68 -6.62 -1.02 0.20
CA PHE A 68 -6.11 -2.01 -0.77
C PHE A 68 -6.21 -1.49 -2.22
N ALA A 69 -7.23 -0.67 -2.50
CA ALA A 69 -7.47 -0.09 -3.82
C ALA A 69 -6.56 1.10 -4.17
N SER A 70 -5.80 1.66 -3.22
CA SER A 70 -5.01 2.89 -3.41
C SER A 70 -3.50 2.68 -3.51
N SER A 71 -2.98 1.51 -3.15
CA SER A 71 -1.58 1.40 -2.70
C SER A 71 -0.54 1.06 -3.78
N ASN A 72 -0.93 0.69 -5.00
CA ASN A 72 0.02 0.51 -6.12
C ASN A 72 -0.63 0.69 -7.49
N GLU A 73 -0.11 1.63 -8.28
CA GLU A 73 -0.57 1.92 -9.62
C GLU A 73 -0.37 0.76 -10.60
N MET A 74 0.71 -0.01 -10.46
CA MET A 74 0.94 -1.20 -11.30
C MET A 74 -0.08 -2.30 -11.04
N TRP A 75 -0.46 -2.52 -9.78
CA TRP A 75 -1.46 -3.53 -9.45
C TRP A 75 -2.81 -3.19 -10.09
N ARG A 76 -3.28 -1.96 -9.89
CA ARG A 76 -4.55 -1.48 -10.46
C ARG A 76 -4.53 -1.54 -11.98
N ALA A 77 -3.44 -1.09 -12.60
CA ALA A 77 -3.25 -1.17 -14.04
C ALA A 77 -3.28 -2.62 -14.56
N SER A 78 -2.73 -3.57 -13.80
CA SER A 78 -2.72 -4.98 -14.20
C SER A 78 -4.12 -5.60 -14.16
N VAL A 79 -4.90 -5.28 -13.12
CA VAL A 79 -6.27 -5.77 -13.00
C VAL A 79 -7.13 -5.23 -14.14
N GLU A 80 -7.01 -3.95 -14.48
CA GLU A 80 -7.78 -3.36 -15.57
C GLU A 80 -7.34 -3.84 -16.96
N VAL A 81 -6.05 -4.02 -17.21
CA VAL A 81 -5.58 -4.55 -18.51
C VAL A 81 -6.02 -6.00 -18.73
N LEU A 82 -6.25 -6.76 -17.66
CA LEU A 82 -6.65 -8.16 -17.69
C LEU A 82 -8.12 -8.38 -17.31
N ASP A 83 -8.95 -7.33 -17.33
CA ASP A 83 -10.35 -7.39 -16.89
C ASP A 83 -11.30 -8.16 -17.83
N PHE A 84 -10.81 -8.52 -19.01
CA PHE A 84 -11.54 -9.31 -19.99
C PHE A 84 -11.68 -10.79 -19.61
N VAL A 85 -10.97 -11.26 -18.57
CA VAL A 85 -11.02 -12.64 -18.06
C VAL A 85 -11.18 -12.66 -16.55
N SER A 86 -11.71 -13.77 -16.03
CA SER A 86 -11.76 -14.01 -14.58
C SER A 86 -10.37 -14.37 -14.02
N PHE A 87 -10.23 -14.22 -12.70
CA PHE A 87 -8.99 -14.51 -11.98
C PHE A 87 -9.16 -15.73 -11.06
N THR A 88 -8.25 -16.70 -11.18
CA THR A 88 -8.14 -17.81 -10.21
C THR A 88 -7.62 -17.34 -8.86
N ASN A 89 -6.69 -16.37 -8.88
CA ASN A 89 -6.05 -15.86 -7.68
C ASN A 89 -5.59 -14.41 -7.90
N ALA A 90 -5.90 -13.53 -6.95
CA ALA A 90 -5.44 -12.16 -6.92
C ALA A 90 -5.00 -11.81 -5.50
N SER A 91 -3.69 -11.87 -5.24
CA SER A 91 -3.11 -11.50 -3.94
C SER A 91 -2.15 -10.33 -4.09
N TYR A 92 -2.58 -9.16 -3.61
CA TYR A 92 -1.77 -7.95 -3.60
C TYR A 92 -0.53 -8.10 -2.71
N SER A 93 -0.70 -8.60 -1.48
CA SER A 93 0.40 -8.78 -0.53
C SER A 93 1.40 -9.85 -1.00
N GLY A 94 0.92 -10.88 -1.69
CA GLY A 94 1.76 -11.89 -2.33
C GLY A 94 2.37 -11.45 -3.65
N GLY A 95 2.02 -10.26 -4.16
CA GLY A 95 2.52 -9.74 -5.44
C GLY A 95 2.21 -10.66 -6.62
N ILE A 96 1.05 -11.34 -6.62
CA ILE A 96 0.70 -12.30 -7.67
C ILE A 96 -0.76 -12.16 -8.12
N LEU A 97 -0.96 -12.15 -9.43
CA LEU A 97 -2.25 -12.15 -10.10
C LEU A 97 -2.26 -13.28 -11.14
N ILE A 98 -3.26 -14.14 -11.12
CA ILE A 98 -3.38 -15.33 -11.97
C ILE A 98 -4.76 -15.35 -12.59
N THR A 99 -4.83 -15.37 -13.92
CA THR A 99 -6.10 -15.50 -14.65
C THR A 99 -6.61 -16.94 -14.61
N ASP A 100 -7.88 -17.13 -14.92
CA ASP A 100 -8.40 -18.42 -15.35
C ASP A 100 -7.81 -18.85 -16.70
N TRP A 101 -8.03 -20.11 -17.05
CA TRP A 101 -7.79 -20.60 -18.40
C TRP A 101 -8.83 -19.98 -19.33
N PHE A 102 -8.39 -19.34 -20.40
CA PHE A 102 -9.27 -18.71 -21.39
C PHE A 102 -8.83 -19.07 -22.80
N SER A 103 -9.77 -19.20 -23.73
CA SER A 103 -9.46 -19.37 -25.15
C SER A 103 -8.96 -18.05 -25.73
N GLY A 104 -7.88 -18.09 -26.51
CA GLY A 104 -7.56 -16.97 -27.39
C GLY A 104 -8.70 -16.82 -28.40
N ASN A 105 -9.15 -15.59 -28.66
CA ASN A 105 -10.19 -15.32 -29.64
C ASN A 105 -9.64 -15.64 -31.05
N ASP A 106 -9.70 -16.90 -31.45
CA ASP A 106 -9.52 -17.31 -32.82
C ASP A 106 -10.94 -17.37 -33.42
N GLU A 107 -11.29 -16.37 -34.24
CA GLU A 107 -12.54 -16.35 -35.03
C GLU A 107 -12.62 -17.55 -36.01
N ASP A 108 -11.52 -18.29 -36.16
CA ASP A 108 -11.43 -19.53 -36.91
C ASP A 108 -11.89 -20.71 -36.06
N GLN A 109 -13.19 -21.05 -36.20
CA GLN A 109 -13.89 -22.14 -35.51
C GLN A 109 -13.31 -23.57 -35.70
N ASN A 110 -12.12 -23.71 -36.31
CA ASN A 110 -11.62 -25.00 -36.78
C ASN A 110 -10.21 -25.38 -36.29
N SER A 111 -9.58 -24.61 -35.41
CA SER A 111 -8.24 -24.96 -34.93
C SER A 111 -8.03 -24.74 -33.44
N ASN A 112 -8.12 -25.88 -32.74
CA ASN A 112 -7.38 -26.24 -31.52
C ASN A 112 -7.97 -25.78 -30.18
N ASN A 113 -8.16 -26.74 -29.28
CA ASN A 113 -8.46 -26.54 -27.85
C ASN A 113 -7.26 -25.90 -27.14
N ARG A 114 -7.00 -24.64 -27.47
CA ARG A 114 -5.87 -23.85 -26.98
C ARG A 114 -6.38 -22.89 -25.93
N GLU A 115 -5.98 -23.11 -24.69
CA GLU A 115 -6.27 -22.23 -23.57
C GLU A 115 -4.98 -21.55 -23.10
N LEU A 116 -5.11 -20.30 -22.68
CA LEU A 116 -4.03 -19.50 -22.13
C LEU A 116 -4.30 -19.21 -20.66
N LYS A 117 -3.22 -19.15 -19.89
CA LYS A 117 -3.24 -18.69 -18.51
C LYS A 117 -2.13 -17.67 -18.32
N ILE A 118 -2.50 -16.48 -17.86
CA ILE A 118 -1.57 -15.39 -17.61
C ILE A 118 -1.32 -15.32 -16.11
N THR A 119 -0.05 -15.23 -15.74
CA THR A 119 0.40 -14.98 -14.37
C THR A 119 1.26 -13.72 -14.37
N VAL A 120 0.82 -12.72 -13.61
CA VAL A 120 1.56 -11.49 -13.35
C VAL A 120 2.20 -11.58 -11.97
N ARG A 121 3.50 -11.35 -11.89
CA ARG A 121 4.25 -11.25 -10.63
C ARG A 121 4.82 -9.85 -10.50
N PHE A 122 4.57 -9.23 -9.36
CA PHE A 122 5.10 -7.93 -8.99
C PHE A 122 6.39 -8.16 -8.20
N LEU A 123 7.50 -7.63 -8.72
CA LEU A 123 8.81 -7.70 -8.08
C LEU A 123 9.14 -6.41 -7.32
N SER A 124 8.42 -5.33 -7.61
CA SER A 124 8.57 -4.02 -6.95
C SER A 124 7.22 -3.31 -6.84
N ASN A 125 7.13 -2.36 -5.90
CA ASN A 125 5.98 -1.47 -5.74
C ASN A 125 6.08 -0.21 -6.63
N GLU A 126 7.22 0.02 -7.25
CA GLU A 126 7.45 1.18 -8.12
C GLU A 126 7.15 0.85 -9.58
N VAL A 127 6.57 1.81 -10.31
CA VAL A 127 6.36 1.69 -11.76
C VAL A 127 7.70 1.61 -12.50
N ARG A 128 8.16 0.38 -12.77
CA ARG A 128 9.43 0.08 -13.43
C ARG A 128 9.30 -1.13 -14.34
N ALA A 129 10.06 -1.14 -15.44
CA ALA A 129 10.04 -2.24 -16.40
C ALA A 129 10.52 -3.58 -15.80
N ASP A 130 11.49 -3.57 -14.89
CA ASP A 130 11.97 -4.77 -14.19
C ASP A 130 11.09 -5.14 -12.97
N GLY A 131 10.23 -4.24 -12.52
CA GLY A 131 9.32 -4.44 -11.39
C GLY A 131 8.15 -5.38 -11.64
N ILE A 132 7.96 -5.86 -12.89
CA ILE A 132 6.86 -6.74 -13.27
C ILE A 132 7.34 -7.88 -14.18
N LYS A 133 6.86 -9.09 -13.90
CA LYS A 133 7.14 -10.30 -14.67
C LYS A 133 5.83 -10.97 -15.10
N ILE A 134 5.69 -11.15 -16.41
CA ILE A 134 4.53 -11.82 -16.99
C ILE A 134 4.95 -13.20 -17.47
N ILE A 135 4.18 -14.21 -17.09
CA ILE A 135 4.38 -15.61 -17.46
C ILE A 135 3.07 -16.08 -18.10
N ILE A 136 3.17 -16.64 -19.31
CA ILE A 136 2.03 -17.19 -20.03
C ILE A 136 2.24 -18.69 -20.16
N HIS A 137 1.23 -19.44 -19.73
CA HIS A 137 1.13 -20.86 -19.99
C HIS A 137 0.07 -21.10 -21.05
N GLU A 138 0.35 -22.05 -21.91
CA GLU A 138 -0.53 -22.51 -22.96
C GLU A 138 -0.86 -23.97 -22.69
N LYS A 139 -2.14 -24.31 -22.79
CA LYS A 139 -2.67 -25.65 -22.69
C LYS A 139 -3.27 -26.00 -24.04
N ILE A 140 -2.77 -27.06 -24.67
CA ILE A 140 -3.27 -27.58 -25.94
C ILE A 140 -3.83 -28.96 -25.66
N CYS A 141 -5.12 -29.18 -25.93
CA CYS A 141 -5.75 -30.49 -25.82
C CYS A 141 -6.06 -31.08 -27.20
N LEU A 142 -5.73 -32.35 -27.43
CA LEU A 142 -6.20 -33.07 -28.61
C LEU A 142 -7.67 -33.47 -28.40
N SER A 143 -8.55 -33.13 -29.35
CA SER A 143 -10.02 -33.22 -29.26
C SER A 143 -10.63 -34.62 -29.08
N SER A 144 -9.86 -35.65 -28.71
CA SER A 144 -10.36 -37.04 -28.72
C SER A 144 -10.06 -37.85 -27.46
N ASN A 145 -8.95 -37.60 -26.75
CA ASN A 145 -8.48 -38.52 -25.70
C ASN A 145 -8.25 -37.87 -24.31
N GLY A 146 -8.54 -36.58 -24.14
CA GLY A 146 -8.33 -35.89 -22.86
C GLY A 146 -6.88 -35.55 -22.53
N ASP A 147 -5.92 -35.95 -23.38
CA ASP A 147 -4.51 -35.59 -23.23
C ASP A 147 -4.29 -34.11 -23.56
N CYS A 148 -4.05 -33.33 -22.51
CA CYS A 148 -3.71 -31.91 -22.61
C CYS A 148 -2.24 -31.68 -22.23
N LYS A 149 -1.49 -31.03 -23.12
CA LYS A 149 -0.10 -30.63 -22.83
C LYS A 149 -0.08 -29.16 -22.39
N ILE A 150 0.57 -28.91 -21.25
CA ILE A 150 0.79 -27.55 -20.74
C ILE A 150 2.25 -27.18 -20.95
N GLN A 151 2.49 -26.02 -21.56
CA GLN A 151 3.82 -25.49 -21.77
C GLN A 151 3.88 -23.99 -21.49
N LYS A 152 5.03 -23.53 -21.02
CA LYS A 152 5.30 -22.09 -20.91
C LYS A 152 5.71 -21.57 -22.29
N ILE A 153 5.01 -20.55 -22.76
CA ILE A 153 5.33 -19.91 -24.04
C ILE A 153 6.11 -18.63 -23.83
N LYS A 154 7.05 -18.36 -24.74
CA LYS A 154 7.72 -17.07 -24.86
C LYS A 154 7.21 -16.41 -26.13
N SER A 155 6.23 -15.52 -25.99
CA SER A 155 5.59 -14.81 -27.09
C SER A 155 5.71 -13.30 -26.90
N GLU A 156 5.61 -12.57 -28.01
CA GLU A 156 5.58 -11.10 -27.99
C GLU A 156 4.38 -10.55 -27.19
N ILE A 157 3.32 -11.34 -27.06
CA ILE A 157 2.14 -11.04 -26.23
C ILE A 157 2.55 -10.71 -24.79
N SER A 158 3.54 -11.44 -24.23
CA SER A 158 4.02 -11.17 -22.88
C SER A 158 4.65 -9.77 -22.74
N ASN A 159 5.35 -9.30 -23.77
CA ASN A 159 5.93 -7.95 -23.81
C ASN A 159 4.86 -6.88 -24.02
N GLN A 160 3.87 -7.16 -24.87
CA GLN A 160 2.76 -6.24 -25.14
C GLN A 160 1.89 -6.01 -23.90
N ILE A 161 1.50 -7.08 -23.19
CA ILE A 161 0.75 -6.95 -21.93
C ILE A 161 1.59 -6.18 -20.92
N LYS A 162 2.89 -6.48 -20.81
CA LYS A 162 3.80 -5.78 -19.90
C LYS A 162 3.83 -4.27 -20.20
N LEU A 163 3.94 -3.91 -21.47
CA LEU A 163 3.97 -2.53 -21.90
C LEU A 163 2.63 -1.83 -21.69
N ALA A 164 1.50 -2.50 -21.93
CA ALA A 164 0.16 -1.98 -21.67
C ALA A 164 -0.03 -1.66 -20.17
N ILE A 165 0.35 -2.58 -19.30
CA ILE A 165 0.29 -2.39 -17.84
C ILE A 165 1.16 -1.20 -17.41
N LEU A 166 2.40 -1.12 -17.88
CA LEU A 166 3.32 -0.03 -17.51
C LEU A 166 2.81 1.34 -17.98
N LYS A 167 2.28 1.42 -19.21
CA LYS A 167 1.66 2.66 -19.72
C LYS A 167 0.52 3.11 -18.83
N LYS A 168 -0.40 2.19 -18.50
CA LYS A 168 -1.56 2.51 -17.66
C LYS A 168 -1.17 2.85 -16.23
N ALA A 169 -0.20 2.14 -15.65
CA ALA A 169 0.35 2.45 -14.33
C ALA A 169 1.00 3.84 -14.27
N THR A 170 1.64 4.27 -15.36
CA THR A 170 2.24 5.61 -15.47
C THR A 170 1.16 6.69 -15.43
N ILE A 171 0.06 6.51 -16.17
CA ILE A 171 -1.10 7.41 -16.13
C ILE A 171 -1.65 7.51 -14.70
N TYR A 172 -1.81 6.39 -14.01
CA TYR A 172 -2.28 6.38 -12.61
C TYR A 172 -1.34 7.11 -11.66
N LYS A 173 -0.02 6.98 -11.88
CA LYS A 173 0.98 7.67 -11.07
C LYS A 173 0.86 9.19 -11.26
N GLU A 174 0.72 9.64 -12.50
CA GLU A 174 0.51 11.05 -12.82
C GLU A 174 -0.78 11.60 -12.19
N GLU A 175 -1.89 10.88 -12.32
CA GLU A 175 -3.15 11.28 -11.70
C GLU A 175 -3.03 11.42 -10.18
N ASN A 176 -2.37 10.48 -9.52
CA ASN A 176 -2.15 10.51 -8.07
C ASN A 176 -1.32 11.73 -7.65
N LEU A 177 -0.28 12.06 -8.41
CA LEU A 177 0.54 13.27 -8.20
C LEU A 177 -0.28 14.55 -8.40
N THR A 178 -1.16 14.62 -9.40
CA THR A 178 -2.01 15.81 -9.57
C THR A 178 -3.01 15.96 -8.43
N LYS A 179 -3.64 14.86 -7.98
CA LYS A 179 -4.58 14.85 -6.85
C LYS A 179 -3.91 15.28 -5.55
N SER A 180 -2.69 14.79 -5.28
CA SER A 180 -1.91 15.19 -4.10
C SER A 180 -1.55 16.68 -4.14
N SER A 181 -1.08 17.19 -5.29
CA SER A 181 -0.76 18.62 -5.45
C SER A 181 -1.97 19.54 -5.24
N LYS A 182 -3.15 19.15 -5.74
CA LYS A 182 -4.41 19.88 -5.56
C LYS A 182 -4.84 19.88 -4.09
N LYS A 183 -4.73 18.76 -3.38
CA LYS A 183 -4.99 18.67 -1.93
C LYS A 183 -4.07 19.59 -1.13
N VAL A 184 -2.77 19.63 -1.46
CA VAL A 184 -1.79 20.53 -0.83
C VAL A 184 -2.15 22.01 -1.09
N LYS A 185 -2.49 22.37 -2.32
CA LYS A 185 -2.92 23.74 -2.66
C LYS A 185 -4.21 24.14 -1.94
N LYS A 186 -5.18 23.24 -1.80
CA LYS A 186 -6.44 23.48 -1.07
C LYS A 186 -6.19 23.69 0.43
N LYS A 187 -5.34 22.87 1.06
CA LYS A 187 -4.92 23.07 2.47
C LYS A 187 -4.25 24.44 2.66
N ARG A 188 -3.30 24.81 1.79
CA ARG A 188 -2.63 26.12 1.85
C ARG A 188 -3.57 27.31 1.67
N LYS A 189 -4.60 27.20 0.81
CA LYS A 189 -5.62 28.26 0.63
C LYS A 189 -6.61 28.35 1.78
N GLY A 190 -6.92 27.23 2.46
CA GLY A 190 -7.73 27.23 3.68
C GLY A 190 -7.02 27.92 4.84
N VAL A 191 -5.71 27.65 5.02
CA VAL A 191 -4.88 28.30 6.05
C VAL A 191 -4.77 29.82 5.86
N LYS A 192 -4.70 30.31 4.60
CA LYS A 192 -4.62 31.76 4.30
C LYS A 192 -5.94 32.54 4.46
N LYS A 193 -7.08 31.88 4.68
CA LYS A 193 -8.39 32.54 4.86
C LYS A 193 -8.78 32.74 6.32
N ASN A 194 -7.97 32.23 7.26
CA ASN A 194 -8.23 32.27 8.70
C ASN A 194 -7.32 33.29 9.44
N TYR A 195 -6.74 34.25 8.72
CA TYR A 195 -6.05 35.43 9.26
C TYR A 195 -6.69 36.69 8.72
#